data_AF-A0A922S5L8-F1
#
_entry.id   AF-A0A922S5L8-F1
#
_cell.length_a   1.000
_cell.length_b   1.000
_cell.length_c   1.000
_cell.angle_alpha   90.00
_cell.angle_beta   90.00
_cell.angle_gamma   90.00
#
_symmetry.space_group_name_H-M   'P 1'
#
loop_
_entity.id
_entity.type
_entity.pdbx_description
1 polymer ?
#
loop_
_entity_poly.entity_id
_entity_poly.type
_entity_poly.pdbx_seq_one_letter_code
_entity_poly.pdbx_strand_id
1 'polypeptide(L)'
;MVVVFTMGDLMSSPAAPDPIEAQIPHQISVANKAYVDLLLDNMVRGIILTVIHGSIYAERICKCAVFVYIPTVGGEYILAKKLGRRLREKIFDYDQFLFHLDSYRQNQQSRPHFEVVLAFGQQLKPGISTDSLLVWARVASCRAWFQLHKVSAICS
;
A
#
# COMPACT_ATOMS: atom_id res chain seq x y z
N MET A 1 4.34 -12.77 -6.32
CA MET A 1 3.21 -11.80 -6.31
C MET A 1 3.44 -10.83 -7.45
N VAL A 2 2.43 -10.61 -8.28
CA VAL A 2 2.50 -9.71 -9.44
C VAL A 2 1.93 -8.34 -9.03
N VAL A 3 2.74 -7.28 -9.06
CA VAL A 3 2.29 -5.90 -8.82
C VAL A 3 2.52 -5.09 -10.08
N VAL A 4 1.45 -4.59 -10.69
CA VAL A 4 1.53 -3.80 -11.92
C VAL A 4 1.36 -2.32 -11.58
N PHE A 5 2.30 -1.47 -12.00
CA PHE A 5 2.24 -0.02 -11.76
C PHE A 5 1.83 0.73 -13.03
N THR A 6 0.80 1.55 -12.96
CA THR A 6 0.28 2.37 -14.07
C THR A 6 0.28 3.83 -13.67
N MET A 7 0.75 4.72 -14.56
CA MET A 7 0.62 6.17 -14.39
C MET A 7 -0.57 6.64 -15.24
N GLY A 8 -1.64 7.11 -14.60
CA GLY A 8 -2.87 7.51 -15.29
C GLY A 8 -2.77 8.83 -16.06
N ASP A 9 -1.75 9.64 -15.77
CA ASP A 9 -1.56 10.98 -16.36
C ASP A 9 -0.77 10.95 -17.68
N LEU A 10 -0.29 9.77 -18.13
CA LEU A 10 0.31 9.60 -19.46
C LEU A 10 -0.71 8.92 -20.38
N MET A 11 -1.18 9.68 -21.37
CA MET A 11 -2.05 9.26 -22.47
C MET A 11 -1.93 7.77 -22.81
N SER A 12 -3.07 7.06 -22.81
CA SER A 12 -3.31 5.73 -23.36
C SER A 12 -2.12 5.09 -24.09
N SER A 13 -1.26 4.38 -23.35
CA SER A 13 -0.48 3.31 -23.95
C SER A 13 -1.29 2.01 -23.79
N PRO A 14 -1.65 1.30 -24.88
CA PRO A 14 -2.39 0.04 -24.81
C PRO A 14 -1.54 -1.13 -24.30
N ALA A 15 -0.24 -0.93 -24.06
CA ALA A 15 0.60 -1.92 -23.41
C ALA A 15 0.38 -1.84 -21.89
N ALA A 16 -0.27 -2.87 -21.33
CA ALA A 16 -0.28 -3.08 -19.88
C ALA A 16 1.17 -3.04 -19.39
N PRO A 17 1.51 -2.21 -18.38
CA PRO A 17 2.88 -2.12 -17.91
C PRO A 17 3.34 -3.46 -17.37
N ASP A 18 4.64 -3.72 -17.55
CA ASP A 18 5.23 -4.98 -17.12
C ASP A 18 5.02 -5.17 -15.61
N PRO A 19 4.59 -6.35 -15.18
CA PRO A 19 4.44 -6.63 -13.76
C PRO A 19 5.79 -6.59 -13.06
N ILE A 20 5.87 -5.86 -11.94
CA ILE A 20 6.97 -5.99 -11.01
C ILE A 20 6.70 -7.24 -10.17
N GLU A 21 7.52 -8.26 -10.38
CA GLU A 21 7.58 -9.41 -9.47
C GLU A 21 8.34 -8.98 -8.20
N ALA A 22 7.59 -8.73 -7.13
CA ALA A 22 8.21 -8.60 -5.83
C ALA A 22 8.64 -10.00 -5.36
N GLN A 23 9.94 -10.28 -5.35
CA GLN A 23 10.50 -11.39 -4.60
C GLN A 23 10.33 -11.06 -3.11
N ILE A 24 9.51 -11.84 -2.41
CA ILE A 24 9.32 -11.71 -0.98
C ILE A 24 10.41 -12.56 -0.32
N PRO A 25 11.48 -11.98 0.27
CA PRO A 25 12.43 -12.77 1.03
C PRO A 25 11.69 -13.26 2.26
N HIS A 26 11.49 -14.57 2.36
CA HIS A 26 11.00 -15.16 3.58
C HIS A 26 11.93 -16.26 4.06
N GLN A 27 12.41 -16.12 5.29
CA GLN A 27 12.59 -17.27 6.16
C GLN A 27 11.19 -17.69 6.65
N ILE A 28 10.48 -18.50 5.86
CA ILE A 28 9.21 -19.10 6.29
C ILE A 28 9.54 -20.30 7.17
N SER A 29 8.95 -20.37 8.38
CA SER A 29 9.00 -21.61 9.15
C SER A 29 8.34 -22.74 8.36
N VAL A 30 8.82 -23.97 8.53
CA VAL A 30 8.25 -25.15 7.83
C VAL A 30 6.74 -25.27 8.05
N ALA A 31 6.26 -24.88 9.24
CA ALA A 31 4.83 -24.89 9.60
C ALA A 31 3.96 -23.94 8.74
N ASN A 32 4.50 -22.81 8.29
CA ASN A 32 3.74 -21.81 7.52
C ASN A 32 3.89 -22.00 6.00
N LYS A 33 4.81 -22.86 5.55
CA LYS A 33 5.14 -23.04 4.13
C LYS A 33 3.92 -23.41 3.28
N ALA A 34 3.14 -24.42 3.68
CA ALA A 34 1.97 -24.85 2.91
C ALA A 34 0.90 -23.76 2.75
N TYR A 35 0.71 -22.92 3.78
CA TYR A 35 -0.23 -21.81 3.71
C TYR A 35 0.29 -20.67 2.84
N VAL A 36 1.59 -20.36 2.90
CA VAL A 36 2.20 -19.37 2.01
C VAL A 36 2.17 -19.83 0.55
N ASP A 37 2.45 -21.10 0.27
CA ASP A 37 2.36 -21.68 -1.07
C ASP A 37 0.93 -21.53 -1.62
N LEU A 38 -0.09 -21.87 -0.81
CA LEU A 38 -1.50 -21.68 -1.17
C LEU A 38 -1.85 -20.20 -1.43
N LEU A 39 -1.32 -19.27 -0.63
CA LEU A 39 -1.51 -17.83 -0.85
C LEU A 39 -0.89 -17.39 -2.17
N LEU A 40 0.34 -17.83 -2.46
CA LEU A 40 1.07 -17.53 -3.69
C LEU A 40 0.35 -18.05 -4.94
N ASP A 41 -0.20 -19.26 -4.88
CA ASP A 41 -1.04 -19.84 -5.94
C ASP A 41 -2.30 -19.00 -6.20
N ASN A 42 -2.85 -18.39 -5.15
CA ASN A 42 -4.02 -17.51 -5.27
C ASN A 42 -3.67 -16.05 -5.64
N MET A 43 -2.38 -15.72 -5.74
CA MET A 43 -1.84 -14.40 -6.09
C MET A 43 -1.36 -14.26 -7.55
N VAL A 44 -1.46 -15.30 -8.38
CA VAL A 44 -0.95 -15.34 -9.76
C VAL A 44 -1.41 -14.16 -10.64
N ARG A 45 -2.62 -13.62 -10.41
CA ARG A 45 -3.13 -12.45 -11.16
C ARG A 45 -2.82 -11.10 -10.53
N GLY A 46 -2.32 -11.09 -9.29
CA GLY A 46 -1.79 -9.90 -8.67
C GLY A 46 -2.78 -8.79 -8.29
N ILE A 47 -2.22 -7.60 -8.14
CA ILE A 47 -2.91 -6.33 -7.90
C ILE A 47 -2.35 -5.28 -8.87
N ILE A 48 -3.21 -4.40 -9.36
CA ILE A 48 -2.81 -3.27 -10.20
C ILE A 48 -2.85 -2.02 -9.34
N LEU A 49 -1.78 -1.25 -9.35
CA LEU A 49 -1.69 0.07 -8.73
C LEU A 49 -1.70 1.13 -9.81
N THR A 50 -2.57 2.13 -9.67
CA THR A 50 -2.69 3.26 -10.59
C THR A 50 -2.53 4.56 -9.82
N VAL A 51 -1.68 5.45 -10.32
CA VAL A 51 -1.58 6.82 -9.80
C VAL A 51 -2.42 7.74 -10.67
N ILE A 52 -3.32 8.50 -10.06
CA ILE A 52 -4.16 9.51 -10.73
C ILE A 52 -4.08 10.78 -9.89
N HIS A 53 -3.57 11.88 -10.47
CA HIS A 53 -3.39 13.16 -9.77
C HIS A 53 -2.64 13.03 -8.43
N GLY A 54 -1.66 12.11 -8.34
CA GLY A 54 -0.89 11.84 -7.12
C GLY A 54 -1.57 10.92 -6.10
N SER A 55 -2.87 10.67 -6.22
CA SER A 55 -3.59 9.65 -5.42
C SER A 55 -3.31 8.25 -5.96
N ILE A 56 -3.28 7.26 -5.07
CA ILE A 56 -3.01 5.85 -5.43
C ILE A 56 -4.31 5.06 -5.37
N TYR A 57 -4.59 4.34 -6.44
CA TYR A 57 -5.70 3.42 -6.59
C TYR A 57 -5.17 2.00 -6.70
N ALA A 58 -5.93 1.05 -6.17
CA ALA A 58 -5.66 -0.37 -6.29
C ALA A 58 -6.83 -1.10 -6.93
N GLU A 59 -6.52 -2.04 -7.81
CA GLU A 59 -7.49 -2.98 -8.36
C GLU A 59 -7.01 -4.42 -8.11
N ARG A 60 -7.76 -5.14 -7.28
CA ARG A 60 -7.45 -6.52 -6.90
C ARG A 60 -7.92 -7.49 -7.97
N ILE A 61 -7.00 -8.15 -8.65
CA ILE A 61 -7.30 -9.15 -9.70
C ILE A 61 -7.13 -10.60 -9.18
N CYS A 62 -6.28 -10.78 -8.17
CA CYS A 62 -6.04 -12.07 -7.49
C CYS A 62 -7.30 -12.66 -6.83
N LYS A 63 -7.24 -13.96 -6.49
CA LYS A 63 -8.31 -14.65 -5.77
C LYS A 63 -8.19 -14.43 -4.26
N CYS A 64 -6.97 -14.25 -3.77
CA CYS A 64 -6.69 -13.94 -2.37
C CYS A 64 -7.33 -12.62 -1.92
N ALA A 65 -7.84 -12.53 -0.69
CA ALA A 65 -8.34 -11.26 -0.12
C ALA A 65 -7.19 -10.26 0.06
N VAL A 66 -7.46 -8.96 -0.08
CA VAL A 66 -6.47 -7.91 0.16
C VAL A 66 -7.05 -6.90 1.14
N PHE A 67 -6.31 -6.62 2.20
CA PHE A 67 -6.67 -5.70 3.27
C PHE A 67 -5.72 -4.51 3.26
N VAL A 68 -6.27 -3.30 3.29
CA VAL A 68 -5.53 -2.04 3.28
C VAL A 68 -5.45 -1.50 4.68
N TYR A 69 -4.24 -1.21 5.13
CA TYR A 69 -3.94 -0.65 6.43
C TYR A 69 -3.25 0.71 6.31
N ILE A 70 -3.60 1.63 7.19
CA ILE A 70 -2.98 2.95 7.31
C ILE A 70 -2.16 2.96 8.61
N PRO A 71 -0.87 3.35 8.57
CA PRO A 71 -0.09 3.49 9.77
C PRO A 71 -0.62 4.64 10.65
N THR A 72 -0.38 4.54 11.94
CA THR A 72 -0.65 5.58 12.92
C THR A 72 0.65 6.10 13.52
N VAL A 73 0.57 7.25 14.20
CA VAL A 73 1.72 7.87 14.89
C VAL A 73 2.34 6.93 15.92
N GLY A 74 1.54 6.06 16.54
CA GLY A 74 1.99 5.10 17.55
C GLY A 74 2.65 3.84 16.98
N GLY A 75 2.81 3.73 15.66
CA GLY A 75 3.33 2.51 15.00
C GLY A 75 2.29 1.41 14.81
N GLU A 76 1.06 1.61 15.29
CA GLU A 76 -0.08 0.73 15.05
C GLU A 76 -0.64 0.90 13.62
N TYR A 77 -1.38 -0.11 13.15
CA TYR A 77 -1.99 -0.12 11.82
C TYR A 77 -3.50 -0.26 11.93
N ILE A 78 -4.24 0.66 11.30
CA ILE A 78 -5.70 0.64 11.28
C ILE A 78 -6.18 0.03 9.97
N LEU A 79 -7.11 -0.93 10.05
CA LEU A 79 -7.78 -1.47 8.87
C LEU A 79 -8.64 -0.38 8.22
N ALA A 80 -8.20 0.10 7.05
CA ALA A 80 -8.94 1.09 6.29
C ALA A 80 -10.06 0.44 5.47
N LYS A 81 -9.75 -0.68 4.78
CA LYS A 81 -10.73 -1.42 3.98
C LYS A 81 -10.24 -2.79 3.51
N LYS A 82 -11.20 -3.62 3.09
CA LYS A 82 -10.99 -4.85 2.32
C LYS A 82 -11.31 -4.58 0.84
N LEU A 83 -10.38 -4.86 -0.07
CA LEU A 83 -10.56 -4.57 -1.49
C LEU A 83 -11.56 -5.52 -2.17
N GLY A 84 -12.48 -4.92 -2.93
CA GLY A 84 -13.33 -5.59 -3.90
C GLY A 84 -12.50 -6.18 -5.04
N ARG A 85 -12.94 -7.33 -5.57
CA ARG A 85 -12.26 -7.98 -6.70
C ARG A 85 -12.68 -7.29 -8.00
N ARG A 86 -11.72 -6.93 -8.86
CA ARG A 86 -11.93 -6.17 -10.12
C ARG A 86 -12.65 -4.83 -9.90
N LEU A 87 -12.40 -4.21 -8.76
CA LEU A 87 -12.89 -2.87 -8.44
C LEU A 87 -11.68 -1.97 -8.23
N ARG A 88 -11.63 -0.85 -8.94
CA ARG A 88 -10.60 0.18 -8.73
C ARG A 88 -10.99 1.03 -7.55
N GLU A 89 -10.21 0.98 -6.49
CA GLU A 89 -10.48 1.71 -5.25
C GLU A 89 -9.32 2.61 -4.87
N LYS A 90 -9.61 3.84 -4.43
CA LYS A 90 -8.58 4.73 -3.86
C LYS A 90 -8.08 4.14 -2.55
N ILE A 91 -6.77 3.96 -2.44
CA ILE A 91 -6.08 3.45 -1.23
C ILE A 91 -5.21 4.52 -0.57
N PHE A 92 -4.82 5.56 -1.31
CA PHE A 92 -4.12 6.73 -0.77
C PHE A 92 -4.66 7.99 -1.44
N ASP A 93 -5.05 8.98 -0.64
CA ASP A 93 -5.57 10.26 -1.11
C ASP A 93 -4.53 11.37 -0.92
N TYR A 94 -4.03 11.89 -2.04
CA TYR A 94 -2.98 12.90 -2.01
C TYR A 94 -3.48 14.27 -1.57
N ASP A 95 -4.71 14.65 -1.91
CA ASP A 95 -5.27 15.93 -1.52
C ASP A 95 -5.58 15.94 -0.01
N GLN A 96 -6.09 14.82 0.51
CA GLN A 96 -6.26 14.63 1.95
C GLN A 96 -4.91 14.66 2.68
N PHE A 97 -3.87 14.05 2.11
CA PHE A 97 -2.51 14.12 2.65
C PHE A 97 -2.01 15.58 2.73
N LEU A 98 -2.21 16.39 1.68
CA LEU A 98 -1.81 17.80 1.68
C LEU A 98 -2.55 18.60 2.76
N PHE A 99 -3.86 18.38 2.91
CA PHE A 99 -4.65 19.01 3.97
C PHE A 99 -4.11 18.67 5.38
N HIS A 100 -3.79 17.40 5.63
CA HIS A 100 -3.17 17.00 6.90
C HIS A 100 -1.74 17.53 7.06
N LEU A 101 -0.98 17.67 5.97
CA LEU A 101 0.36 18.25 5.99
C LEU A 101 0.34 19.72 6.39
N ASP A 102 -0.64 20.48 5.89
CA ASP A 102 -0.81 21.89 6.27
C ASP A 102 -1.27 22.05 7.72
N SER A 103 -2.15 21.16 8.20
CA SER A 103 -2.52 21.10 9.62
C SER A 103 -1.33 20.74 10.53
N TYR A 104 -0.49 19.79 10.10
CA TYR A 104 0.75 19.43 10.80
C TYR A 104 1.72 20.60 10.87
N ARG A 105 1.89 21.37 9.79
CA ARG A 105 2.73 22.58 9.76
C ARG A 105 2.24 23.66 10.74
N GLN A 106 0.95 23.69 11.04
CA GLN A 106 0.34 24.61 12.01
C GLN A 106 0.32 24.04 13.44
N ASN A 107 0.96 22.89 13.69
CA ASN A 107 0.92 22.16 14.96
C ASN A 107 -0.48 21.76 15.44
N GLN A 108 -1.43 21.57 14.50
CA GLN A 108 -2.82 21.22 14.81
C GLN A 108 -3.10 19.72 14.72
N GLN A 109 -2.28 18.99 13.97
CA GLN A 109 -2.40 17.55 13.78
C GLN A 109 -1.04 16.88 13.82
N SER A 110 -1.05 15.56 13.97
CA SER A 110 0.15 14.75 13.88
C SER A 110 0.67 14.65 12.45
N ARG A 111 1.92 14.21 12.32
CA ARG A 111 2.60 14.02 11.03
C ARG A 111 1.79 13.05 10.14
N PRO A 112 1.37 13.45 8.92
CA PRO A 112 0.64 12.55 8.04
C PRO A 112 1.54 11.46 7.45
N HIS A 113 0.98 10.27 7.27
CA HIS A 113 1.66 9.16 6.60
C HIS A 113 1.52 9.30 5.08
N PHE A 114 2.59 8.96 4.35
CA PHE A 114 2.65 8.95 2.89
C PHE A 114 2.58 7.52 2.32
N GLU A 115 2.27 6.53 3.17
CA GLU A 115 2.29 5.11 2.82
C GLU A 115 1.06 4.37 3.34
N VAL A 116 0.78 3.23 2.70
CA VAL A 116 -0.21 2.24 3.12
C VAL A 116 0.36 0.83 3.04
N VAL A 117 -0.21 -0.08 3.82
CA VAL A 117 0.16 -1.50 3.83
C VAL A 117 -0.96 -2.34 3.21
N LEU A 118 -0.59 -3.24 2.31
CA LEU A 118 -1.48 -4.23 1.70
C LEU A 118 -1.15 -5.61 2.28
N ALA A 119 -2.09 -6.23 2.99
CA ALA A 119 -1.96 -7.59 3.49
C ALA A 119 -2.77 -8.56 2.64
N PHE A 120 -2.16 -9.67 2.23
CA PHE A 120 -2.76 -10.65 1.32
C PHE A 120 -3.19 -11.90 2.10
N GLY A 121 -4.49 -12.18 2.10
CA GLY A 121 -5.07 -13.41 2.66
C GLY A 121 -5.15 -13.46 4.17
N GLN A 122 -4.51 -12.52 4.85
CA GLN A 122 -4.45 -12.42 6.29
C GLN A 122 -4.85 -11.01 6.74
N GLN A 123 -5.76 -10.93 7.72
CA GLN A 123 -5.99 -9.68 8.45
C GLN A 123 -4.98 -9.60 9.61
N LEU A 124 -4.46 -8.41 9.84
CA LEU A 124 -3.78 -8.06 11.08
C LEU A 124 -4.77 -8.18 12.24
N LYS A 125 -4.38 -8.91 13.29
CA LYS A 125 -5.16 -8.96 14.53
C LYS A 125 -4.86 -7.69 15.35
N PRO A 126 -5.84 -7.13 16.09
CA PRO A 126 -5.60 -6.01 16.98
C PRO A 126 -4.44 -6.30 17.95
N GLY A 127 -3.51 -5.35 18.11
CA GLY A 127 -2.37 -5.46 19.02
C GLY A 127 -1.25 -6.41 18.55
N ILE A 128 -1.25 -6.86 17.29
CA ILE A 128 -0.17 -7.66 16.72
C ILE A 128 0.54 -6.87 15.62
N SER A 129 1.88 -6.83 15.67
CA SER A 129 2.75 -6.21 14.66
C SER A 129 2.56 -6.83 13.27
N THR A 130 2.86 -6.03 12.23
CA THR A 130 2.96 -6.46 10.82
C THR A 130 3.94 -7.60 10.60
N ASP A 131 4.87 -7.86 11.53
CA ASP A 131 5.82 -8.99 11.46
C ASP A 131 5.13 -10.36 11.46
N SER A 132 3.87 -10.40 11.91
CA SER A 132 3.02 -11.59 11.86
C SER A 132 2.34 -11.83 10.51
N LEU A 133 2.35 -10.84 9.61
CA LEU A 133 1.79 -10.96 8.27
C LEU A 133 2.73 -11.79 7.42
N LEU A 134 2.18 -12.83 6.80
CA LEU A 134 2.94 -13.67 5.89
C LEU A 134 3.21 -12.87 4.61
N VAL A 135 2.19 -12.62 3.79
CA VAL A 135 2.38 -11.88 2.55
C VAL A 135 1.80 -10.48 2.65
N TRP A 136 2.68 -9.48 2.55
CA TRP A 136 2.30 -8.06 2.57
C TRP A 136 3.21 -7.20 1.69
N ALA A 137 2.74 -5.99 1.38
CA ALA A 137 3.51 -4.98 0.67
C ALA A 137 3.24 -3.59 1.25
N ARG A 138 4.26 -2.73 1.28
CA ARG A 138 4.13 -1.31 1.58
C ARG A 138 4.14 -0.52 0.28
N VAL A 139 3.17 0.38 0.13
CA VAL A 139 3.06 1.28 -1.02
C VAL A 139 3.20 2.70 -0.51
N ALA A 140 4.24 3.40 -0.95
CA ALA A 140 4.55 4.76 -0.54
C ALA A 140 4.43 5.74 -1.72
N SER A 141 3.81 6.89 -1.49
CA SER A 141 3.77 7.99 -2.45
C SER A 141 5.07 8.80 -2.35
N CYS A 142 5.95 8.67 -3.35
CA CYS A 142 7.17 9.47 -3.44
C CYS A 142 6.88 10.98 -3.45
N ARG A 143 5.78 11.38 -4.11
CA ARG A 143 5.35 12.78 -4.16
C ARG A 143 5.00 13.29 -2.76
N ALA A 144 4.24 12.54 -1.98
CA ALA A 144 3.90 12.89 -0.60
C ALA A 144 5.13 12.87 0.32
N TRP A 145 5.99 11.87 0.18
CA TRP A 145 7.28 11.81 0.89
C TRP A 145 8.11 13.07 0.66
N PHE A 146 8.24 13.51 -0.59
CA PHE A 146 9.00 14.71 -0.94
C PHE A 146 8.39 15.97 -0.32
N GLN A 147 7.05 16.13 -0.37
CA GLN A 147 6.37 17.27 0.26
C GLN A 147 6.57 17.32 1.78
N LEU A 148 6.56 16.14 2.43
CA LEU A 148 6.78 16.04 3.87
C LEU A 148 8.20 16.44 4.27
N HIS A 149 9.21 16.05 3.47
CA HIS A 149 10.62 16.28 3.78
C HIS A 149 11.18 17.60 3.25
N LYS A 150 10.49 18.29 2.32
CA LYS A 150 10.76 19.71 2.02
C LYS A 150 10.76 20.58 3.29
N VAL A 151 10.02 20.17 4.31
CA VAL A 151 9.89 20.88 5.60
C VAL A 151 11.15 20.77 6.46
N SER A 152 11.99 19.74 6.28
CA SER A 152 13.21 19.57 7.10
C SER A 152 14.41 20.39 6.61
N ALA A 153 14.36 20.96 5.40
CA ALA A 153 15.48 21.72 4.83
C ALA A 153 15.42 23.24 5.06
N ILE A 154 14.37 23.74 5.74
CA ILE A 154 14.17 25.18 5.99
C ILE A 154 14.47 25.54 7.47
N CYS A 155 14.70 24.54 8.31
CA CYS A 155 15.15 24.71 9.70
C CYS A 155 16.47 23.95 9.90
N SER A 156 17.54 24.40 9.27
CA SER A 156 18.93 24.01 9.55
C SER A 156 19.84 25.21 9.35
#